data_AF-A0A935VDM5-F1
#
_entry.id   AF-A0A935VDM5-F1
#
_cell.length_a   1.000
_cell.length_b   1.000
_cell.length_c   1.000
_cell.angle_alpha   90.00
_cell.angle_beta   90.00
_cell.angle_gamma   90.00
#
_symmetry.space_group_name_H-M   'P 1'
#
loop_
_entity.id
_entity.type
_entity.pdbx_description
1 polymer ?
#
loop_
_entity_poly.entity_id
_entity_poly.type
_entity_poly.pdbx_seq_one_letter_code
_entity_poly.pdbx_strand_id
1 'polypeptide(L)'
;MNKNRLLRLMIAFSAFVILLGIADSSSAQPRREARGRAMTKRQVKTVIDRVEDRVDNFVKNFDKSLDRSRLDGSSREDQLMKRARDLEAATDELSREFGRRDKWGENKDEVRKCLKIASDIDLSVKRNKFGSVTEGNWSRVRYELNTLADIYNLPKVSAMIYG
;
A
#
# COMPACT_ATOMS: atom_id res chain seq x y z
N MET A 1 40.56 -4.07 -25.84
CA MET A 1 39.22 -3.45 -25.64
C MET A 1 38.23 -4.57 -25.35
N ASN A 2 37.95 -4.88 -24.08
CA ASN A 2 37.11 -6.03 -23.70
C ASN A 2 35.95 -5.62 -22.78
N LYS A 3 34.74 -6.02 -23.20
CA LYS A 3 33.40 -5.52 -22.88
C LYS A 3 32.88 -5.79 -21.46
N ASN A 4 33.75 -6.05 -20.49
CA ASN A 4 33.34 -6.58 -19.18
C ASN A 4 33.38 -5.53 -18.05
N ARG A 5 33.23 -4.24 -18.40
CA ARG A 5 33.07 -3.14 -17.43
C ARG A 5 31.69 -2.46 -17.50
N LEU A 6 30.77 -3.02 -18.30
CA LEU A 6 29.37 -2.59 -18.44
C LEU A 6 28.41 -3.34 -17.50
N LEU A 7 28.91 -4.23 -16.64
CA LEU A 7 28.11 -4.89 -15.59
C LEU A 7 28.12 -4.04 -14.30
N ARG A 8 27.82 -2.74 -14.43
CA ARG A 8 27.56 -1.85 -13.32
C ARG A 8 26.06 -1.63 -13.19
N LEU A 9 25.59 -1.83 -11.96
CA LEU A 9 24.49 -1.11 -11.32
C LEU A 9 23.06 -1.34 -11.85
N MET A 10 22.14 -1.39 -10.88
CA MET A 10 20.68 -1.25 -10.98
C MET A 10 19.89 -2.51 -11.38
N ILE A 11 19.56 -3.34 -10.39
CA ILE A 11 18.34 -4.18 -10.49
C ILE A 11 17.17 -3.32 -9.98
N ALA A 12 16.56 -2.58 -10.90
CA ALA A 12 15.23 -2.02 -10.71
C ALA A 12 14.46 -2.04 -12.04
N PHE A 13 13.26 -2.63 -11.94
CA PHE A 13 12.07 -2.35 -12.74
C PHE A 13 12.03 -2.76 -14.22
N SER A 14 11.15 -3.73 -14.54
CA SER A 14 9.96 -3.55 -15.40
C SER A 14 9.69 -4.79 -16.25
N ALA A 15 8.66 -5.56 -15.89
CA ALA A 15 8.06 -6.50 -16.83
C ALA A 15 6.98 -5.75 -17.63
N PHE A 16 7.33 -5.40 -18.85
CA PHE A 16 6.42 -4.89 -19.87
C PHE A 16 6.17 -6.02 -20.86
N VAL A 17 4.91 -6.46 -20.98
CA VAL A 17 4.50 -7.40 -22.04
C VAL A 17 3.46 -6.68 -22.88
N ILE A 18 3.87 -6.23 -24.07
CA ILE A 18 2.98 -5.83 -25.16
C ILE A 18 2.64 -7.10 -25.95
N LEU A 19 1.34 -7.40 -26.08
CA LEU A 19 0.82 -8.22 -27.17
C LEU A 19 -0.39 -7.51 -27.79
N LEU A 20 -0.16 -6.89 -28.94
CA LEU A 20 -1.16 -6.62 -30.00
C LEU A 20 -1.13 -7.89 -30.90
N GLY A 21 -2.19 -8.53 -31.38
CA GLY A 21 -3.58 -8.17 -31.60
C GLY A 21 -3.90 -8.60 -33.04
N ILE A 22 -4.56 -9.75 -33.23
CA ILE A 22 -5.27 -10.07 -34.49
C ILE A 22 -6.69 -10.46 -34.09
N ALA A 23 -7.65 -9.74 -34.66
CA ALA A 23 -9.07 -9.86 -34.41
C ALA A 23 -9.67 -10.96 -35.27
N ASP A 24 -10.53 -11.78 -34.67
CA ASP A 24 -11.59 -12.46 -35.40
C ASP A 24 -12.94 -12.14 -34.73
N SER A 25 -13.90 -11.77 -35.58
CA SER A 25 -15.14 -11.09 -35.18
C SER A 25 -16.25 -12.11 -34.94
N SER A 26 -16.39 -12.60 -33.71
CA SER A 26 -17.61 -13.30 -33.26
C SER A 26 -17.59 -13.61 -31.76
N SER A 27 -17.43 -12.57 -30.95
CA SER A 27 -18.12 -12.46 -29.67
C SER A 27 -18.04 -11.01 -29.24
N ALA A 28 -19.20 -10.36 -29.11
CA ALA A 28 -19.30 -9.10 -28.40
C ALA A 28 -19.01 -9.40 -26.92
N GLN A 29 -17.73 -9.51 -26.57
CA GLN A 29 -17.30 -9.53 -25.17
C GLN A 29 -17.75 -8.20 -24.57
N PRO A 30 -18.58 -8.20 -23.51
CA PRO A 30 -18.94 -6.97 -22.83
C PRO A 30 -17.64 -6.33 -22.33
N ARG A 31 -17.23 -5.27 -23.02
CA ARG A 31 -16.05 -4.46 -22.72
C ARG A 31 -16.29 -3.57 -21.49
N ARG A 32 -16.83 -4.18 -20.43
CA ARG A 32 -17.06 -3.65 -19.07
C ARG A 32 -16.93 -4.69 -17.95
N GLU A 33 -16.43 -5.90 -18.23
CA GLU A 33 -16.18 -6.94 -17.20
C GLU A 33 -14.69 -7.17 -16.87
N ALA A 34 -13.78 -6.37 -17.41
CA ALA A 34 -12.34 -6.51 -17.14
C ALA A 34 -11.85 -5.89 -15.81
N ARG A 35 -12.75 -5.37 -14.96
CA ARG A 35 -12.41 -4.76 -13.64
C ARG A 35 -12.72 -5.65 -12.43
N GLY A 36 -13.28 -6.83 -12.64
CA GLY A 36 -13.54 -7.81 -11.60
C GLY A 36 -12.83 -9.12 -11.93
N ARG A 37 -11.50 -9.14 -11.96
CA ARG A 37 -10.80 -10.42 -11.85
C ARG A 37 -11.23 -10.98 -10.50
N ALA A 38 -12.09 -12.01 -10.48
CA ALA A 38 -12.57 -12.61 -9.24
C ALA A 38 -11.35 -13.02 -8.41
N MET A 39 -11.00 -12.20 -7.42
CA MET A 39 -9.82 -12.47 -6.61
C MET A 39 -10.12 -13.65 -5.69
N THR A 40 -9.16 -14.55 -5.62
CA THR A 40 -9.19 -15.65 -4.66
C THR A 40 -8.82 -15.13 -3.27
N LYS A 41 -9.33 -15.78 -2.21
CA LYS A 41 -8.95 -15.47 -0.82
C LYS A 41 -7.42 -15.45 -0.63
N ARG A 42 -6.71 -16.39 -1.27
CA ARG A 42 -5.25 -16.47 -1.25
C ARG A 42 -4.58 -15.24 -1.86
N GLN A 43 -5.07 -14.75 -3.01
CA GLN A 43 -4.52 -13.55 -3.64
C GLN A 43 -4.72 -12.31 -2.77
N VAL A 44 -5.89 -12.17 -2.14
CA VAL A 44 -6.15 -11.04 -1.22
C VAL A 44 -5.27 -11.14 0.02
N LYS A 45 -5.08 -12.34 0.59
CA LYS A 45 -4.15 -12.58 1.70
C LYS A 45 -2.72 -12.13 1.37
N THR A 46 -2.22 -12.45 0.18
CA THR A 46 -0.89 -11.97 -0.27
C THR A 46 -0.80 -10.45 -0.36
N VAL A 47 -1.89 -9.73 -0.63
CA VAL A 47 -1.89 -8.27 -0.56
C VAL A 47 -1.86 -7.79 0.89
N ILE A 48 -2.67 -8.41 1.77
CA ILE A 48 -2.69 -8.08 3.20
C ILE A 48 -1.31 -8.30 3.85
N ASP A 49 -0.65 -9.42 3.56
CA ASP A 49 0.68 -9.73 4.10
C ASP A 49 1.71 -8.68 3.66
N ARG A 50 1.63 -8.24 2.40
CA ARG A 50 2.47 -7.13 1.91
C ARG A 50 2.13 -5.81 2.58
N VAL A 51 0.87 -5.56 2.94
CA VAL A 51 0.50 -4.36 3.70
C VAL A 51 1.14 -4.40 5.09
N GLU A 52 0.99 -5.49 5.83
CA GLU A 52 1.58 -5.68 7.17
C GLU A 52 3.10 -5.47 7.11
N ASP A 53 3.80 -6.22 6.25
CA ASP A 53 5.26 -6.10 6.09
C ASP A 53 5.69 -4.66 5.79
N ARG A 54 4.94 -3.93 4.96
CA ARG A 54 5.28 -2.54 4.62
C ARG A 54 5.00 -1.58 5.76
N VAL A 55 3.93 -1.80 6.52
CA VAL A 55 3.57 -0.97 7.67
C VAL A 55 4.59 -1.16 8.79
N ASP A 56 4.94 -2.39 9.15
CA ASP A 56 5.99 -2.68 10.14
C ASP A 56 7.31 -2.00 9.79
N ASN A 57 7.72 -2.12 8.53
CA ASN A 57 8.93 -1.47 8.04
C ASN A 57 8.81 0.05 8.05
N PHE A 58 7.63 0.60 7.75
CA PHE A 58 7.40 2.03 7.84
C PHE A 58 7.49 2.52 9.28
N VAL A 59 6.78 1.90 10.23
CA VAL A 59 6.80 2.27 11.66
C VAL A 59 8.23 2.27 12.20
N LYS A 60 8.99 1.18 11.98
CA LYS A 60 10.39 1.06 12.43
C LYS A 60 11.32 2.13 11.85
N ASN A 61 11.10 2.54 10.60
CA ASN A 61 11.92 3.58 9.96
C ASN A 61 11.43 4.99 10.29
N PHE A 62 10.13 5.15 10.57
CA PHE A 62 9.53 6.43 10.89
C PHE A 62 9.95 6.89 12.28
N ASP A 63 9.94 5.99 13.26
CA ASP A 63 10.49 6.18 14.61
C ASP A 63 11.91 6.76 14.54
N LYS A 64 12.83 6.04 13.90
CA LYS A 64 14.23 6.47 13.68
C LYS A 64 14.37 7.79 12.91
N SER A 65 13.39 8.14 12.07
CA SER A 65 13.43 9.37 11.29
C SER A 65 12.93 10.56 12.11
N LEU A 66 11.99 10.33 13.02
CA LEU A 66 11.49 11.33 13.96
C LEU A 66 12.53 11.63 15.05
N ASP A 67 13.18 10.61 15.61
CA ASP A 67 14.31 10.73 16.56
C ASP A 67 15.45 11.60 16.00
N ARG A 68 15.62 11.62 14.67
CA ARG A 68 16.68 12.39 13.97
C ARG A 68 16.20 13.72 13.43
N SER A 69 14.94 14.06 13.67
CA SER A 69 14.30 15.26 13.14
C SER A 69 14.27 16.37 14.20
N ARG A 70 13.78 17.55 13.79
CA ARG A 70 13.51 18.65 14.72
C ARG A 70 12.28 18.41 15.61
N LEU A 71 11.58 17.30 15.41
CA LEU A 71 10.43 16.91 16.21
C LEU A 71 10.80 15.99 17.37
N ASP A 72 12.06 15.55 17.46
CA ASP A 72 12.55 14.70 18.54
C ASP A 72 12.21 15.28 19.93
N GLY A 73 11.61 14.45 20.78
CA GLY A 73 11.14 14.78 22.11
C GLY A 73 9.91 15.69 22.16
N SER A 74 9.23 15.92 21.03
CA SER A 74 8.07 16.83 20.98
C SER A 74 6.74 16.07 21.01
N SER A 75 5.69 16.71 21.55
CA SER A 75 4.33 16.15 21.50
C SER A 75 3.82 15.90 20.07
N ARG A 76 4.43 16.54 19.06
CA ARG A 76 4.08 16.31 17.66
C ARG A 76 4.66 14.99 17.15
N GLU A 77 5.87 14.61 17.57
CA GLU A 77 6.43 13.29 17.30
C GLU A 77 5.56 12.20 17.92
N ASP A 78 5.17 12.34 19.19
CA ASP A 78 4.30 11.37 19.87
C ASP A 78 2.99 11.14 19.11
N GLN A 79 2.36 12.22 18.63
CA GLN A 79 1.13 12.14 17.84
C GLN A 79 1.34 11.42 16.50
N LEU A 80 2.46 11.66 15.83
CA LEU A 80 2.80 11.01 14.56
C LEU A 80 3.10 9.53 14.75
N MET A 81 3.90 9.18 15.76
CA MET A 81 4.21 7.80 16.10
C MET A 81 2.98 7.04 16.57
N LYS A 82 2.10 7.67 17.36
CA LYS A 82 0.82 7.07 17.74
C LYS A 82 0.00 6.70 16.52
N ARG A 83 -0.14 7.60 15.54
CA ARG A 83 -0.90 7.32 14.30
C ARG A 83 -0.28 6.19 13.49
N ALA A 84 1.04 6.12 13.42
CA ALA A 84 1.75 5.03 12.74
C ALA A 84 1.50 3.67 13.42
N ARG A 85 1.55 3.62 14.75
CA ARG A 85 1.22 2.42 15.54
C ARG A 85 -0.27 2.05 15.48
N ASP A 86 -1.16 3.04 15.43
CA ASP A 86 -2.59 2.80 15.22
C ASP A 86 -2.84 2.12 13.85
N LEU A 87 -2.05 2.46 12.83
CA LEU A 87 -2.14 1.81 11.52
C LEU A 87 -1.63 0.36 11.57
N GLU A 88 -0.47 0.12 12.20
CA GLU A 88 0.10 -1.22 12.43
C GLU A 88 -0.90 -2.13 13.14
N ALA A 89 -1.46 -1.67 14.27
CA ALA A 89 -2.47 -2.42 15.00
C ALA A 89 -3.73 -2.72 14.17
N ALA A 90 -4.15 -1.78 13.30
CA ALA A 90 -5.29 -1.98 12.43
C ALA A 90 -5.00 -3.00 11.30
N THR A 91 -3.78 -3.03 10.78
CA THR A 91 -3.38 -4.02 9.77
C THR A 91 -3.23 -5.42 10.36
N ASP A 92 -2.70 -5.53 11.58
CA ASP A 92 -2.65 -6.79 12.34
C ASP A 92 -4.05 -7.34 12.65
N GLU A 93 -4.99 -6.44 12.98
CA GLU A 93 -6.39 -6.80 13.16
C GLU A 93 -7.01 -7.29 11.85
N LEU A 94 -6.78 -6.57 10.74
CA LEU A 94 -7.23 -6.97 9.41
C LEU A 94 -6.74 -8.38 9.04
N SER A 95 -5.46 -8.69 9.22
CA SER A 95 -4.90 -10.01 8.87
C SER A 95 -5.47 -11.13 9.74
N ARG A 96 -5.64 -10.88 11.04
CA ARG A 96 -6.29 -11.82 11.96
C ARG A 96 -7.74 -12.09 11.58
N GLU A 97 -8.54 -11.04 11.35
CA GLU A 97 -9.94 -11.19 10.94
C GLU A 97 -10.07 -11.86 9.57
N PHE A 98 -9.19 -11.52 8.63
CA PHE A 98 -9.15 -12.15 7.32
C PHE A 98 -8.88 -13.65 7.39
N GLY A 99 -8.02 -14.07 8.33
CA GLY A 99 -7.76 -15.47 8.62
C GLY A 99 -9.01 -16.21 9.13
N ARG A 100 -9.82 -15.55 9.98
CA ARG A 100 -11.02 -16.12 10.61
C ARG A 100 -12.22 -16.24 9.66
N ARG A 101 -12.38 -15.31 8.72
CA ARG A 101 -13.57 -15.23 7.85
C ARG A 101 -13.44 -16.10 6.61
N ASP A 102 -14.54 -16.65 6.12
CA ASP A 102 -14.52 -17.57 4.98
C ASP A 102 -14.32 -16.84 3.65
N LYS A 103 -15.01 -15.72 3.45
CA LYS A 103 -14.93 -14.95 2.21
C LYS A 103 -14.11 -13.69 2.43
N TRP A 104 -13.22 -13.40 1.48
CA TRP A 104 -12.38 -12.21 1.54
C TRP A 104 -13.21 -10.92 1.66
N GLY A 105 -14.35 -10.85 0.96
CA GLY A 105 -15.21 -9.68 0.91
C GLY A 105 -15.81 -9.26 2.26
N GLU A 106 -15.80 -10.14 3.25
CA GLU A 106 -16.30 -9.86 4.60
C GLU A 106 -15.41 -8.87 5.37
N ASN A 107 -14.18 -8.62 4.93
CA ASN A 107 -13.21 -7.75 5.64
C ASN A 107 -13.23 -6.29 5.18
N LYS A 108 -14.33 -5.84 4.57
CA LYS A 108 -14.43 -4.50 3.98
C LYS A 108 -14.30 -3.39 5.01
N ASP A 109 -14.81 -3.60 6.22
CA ASP A 109 -14.81 -2.59 7.27
C ASP A 109 -13.43 -2.42 7.91
N GLU A 110 -12.68 -3.52 8.07
CA GLU A 110 -11.29 -3.53 8.53
C GLU A 110 -10.38 -2.82 7.52
N VAL A 111 -10.57 -3.09 6.23
CA VAL A 111 -9.84 -2.35 5.17
C VAL A 111 -10.17 -0.86 5.21
N ARG A 112 -11.45 -0.50 5.40
CA ARG A 112 -11.86 0.92 5.52
C ARG A 112 -11.20 1.60 6.72
N LYS A 113 -11.10 0.91 7.86
CA LYS A 113 -10.41 1.40 9.06
C LYS A 113 -8.93 1.69 8.77
N CYS A 114 -8.23 0.76 8.13
CA CYS A 114 -6.83 0.94 7.73
C CYS A 114 -6.65 2.16 6.81
N LEU A 115 -7.50 2.30 5.79
CA LEU A 115 -7.46 3.42 4.84
C LEU A 115 -7.70 4.77 5.50
N LYS A 116 -8.61 4.84 6.49
CA LYS A 116 -8.88 6.07 7.24
C LYS A 116 -7.67 6.53 8.05
N ILE A 117 -7.03 5.63 8.78
CA ILE A 117 -5.82 5.96 9.57
C ILE A 117 -4.68 6.36 8.63
N ALA A 118 -4.50 5.62 7.52
CA ALA A 118 -3.48 5.92 6.53
C ALA A 118 -3.66 7.29 5.87
N SER A 119 -4.89 7.75 5.69
CA SER A 119 -5.19 9.08 5.15
C SER A 119 -4.64 10.22 6.02
N ASP A 120 -4.77 10.08 7.35
CA ASP A 120 -4.24 11.07 8.29
C ASP A 120 -2.70 11.12 8.27
N ILE A 121 -2.06 9.96 8.08
CA ILE A 121 -0.60 9.87 7.90
C ILE A 121 -0.19 10.49 6.56
N ASP A 122 -0.91 10.23 5.46
CA ASP A 122 -0.61 10.78 4.13
C ASP A 122 -0.57 12.31 4.15
N LEU A 123 -1.53 12.93 4.83
CA LEU A 123 -1.56 14.38 5.05
C LEU A 123 -0.34 14.87 5.82
N SER A 124 0.04 14.15 6.86
CA SER A 124 1.18 14.50 7.70
C SER A 124 2.50 14.39 6.94
N VAL A 125 2.71 13.32 6.17
CA VAL A 125 3.90 13.11 5.35
C VAL A 125 4.03 14.18 4.26
N LYS A 126 2.94 14.47 3.54
CA LYS A 126 2.92 15.51 2.51
C LYS A 126 3.25 16.91 3.05
N ARG A 127 2.83 17.22 4.28
CA ARG A 127 3.01 18.55 4.88
C ARG A 127 4.43 18.77 5.43
N ASN A 128 5.06 17.75 6.00
CA ASN A 128 6.25 17.95 6.85
C ASN A 128 7.58 17.52 6.22
N LYS A 129 7.61 17.05 4.96
CA LYS A 129 8.84 16.67 4.22
C LYS A 129 9.86 15.90 5.07
N PHE A 130 9.50 14.69 5.51
CA PHE A 130 10.31 13.85 6.42
C PHE A 130 11.56 13.21 5.76
N GLY A 131 11.99 13.72 4.60
CA GLY A 131 13.10 13.19 3.83
C GLY A 131 12.73 12.00 2.94
N SER A 132 13.61 11.72 1.97
CA SER A 132 13.37 10.74 0.90
C SER A 132 13.16 9.31 1.39
N VAL A 133 13.79 8.93 2.51
CA VAL A 133 13.65 7.58 3.09
C VAL A 133 12.24 7.35 3.63
N THR A 134 11.75 8.26 4.48
CA THR A 134 10.40 8.20 5.05
C THR A 134 9.34 8.27 3.97
N GLU A 135 9.47 9.22 3.04
CA GLU A 135 8.53 9.39 1.93
C GLU A 135 8.51 8.17 1.01
N GLY A 136 9.68 7.58 0.74
CA GLY A 136 9.78 6.34 -0.05
C GLY A 136 9.13 5.15 0.66
N ASN A 137 9.34 4.97 1.97
CA ASN A 137 8.68 3.92 2.74
C ASN A 137 7.16 4.13 2.79
N TRP A 138 6.72 5.37 3.04
CA TRP A 138 5.30 5.72 3.01
C TRP A 138 4.64 5.44 1.65
N SER A 139 5.33 5.76 0.54
CA SER A 139 4.82 5.51 -0.80
C SER A 139 4.53 4.02 -1.06
N ARG A 140 5.34 3.12 -0.48
CA ARG A 140 5.17 1.67 -0.59
C ARG A 140 3.95 1.20 0.22
N VAL A 141 3.78 1.69 1.45
CA VAL A 141 2.58 1.44 2.26
C VAL A 141 1.32 1.90 1.51
N ARG A 142 1.34 3.15 1.04
CA ARG A 142 0.21 3.73 0.31
C ARG A 142 -0.13 2.96 -0.96
N TYR A 143 0.87 2.43 -1.68
CA TYR A 143 0.64 1.60 -2.86
C TYR A 143 -0.12 0.32 -2.54
N GLU A 144 0.30 -0.42 -1.51
CA GLU A 144 -0.36 -1.68 -1.12
C GLU A 144 -1.76 -1.43 -0.54
N LEU A 145 -1.93 -0.38 0.27
CA LEU A 145 -3.26 0.01 0.77
C LEU A 145 -4.21 0.45 -0.35
N ASN A 146 -3.72 1.17 -1.37
CA ASN A 146 -4.54 1.50 -2.54
C ASN A 146 -4.90 0.26 -3.37
N THR A 147 -4.05 -0.77 -3.36
CA THR A 147 -4.38 -2.06 -3.97
C THR A 147 -5.56 -2.70 -3.23
N LEU A 148 -5.55 -2.73 -1.89
CA LEU A 148 -6.73 -3.16 -1.12
C LEU A 148 -7.96 -2.29 -1.38
N ALA A 149 -7.81 -0.97 -1.49
CA ALA A 149 -8.91 -0.08 -1.82
C ALA A 149 -9.57 -0.46 -3.17
N ASP A 150 -8.75 -0.74 -4.19
CA ASP A 150 -9.25 -1.18 -5.50
C ASP A 150 -9.99 -2.54 -5.41
N ILE A 151 -9.49 -3.48 -4.59
CA ILE A 151 -10.10 -4.81 -4.39
C ILE A 151 -11.48 -4.71 -3.72
N TYR A 152 -11.59 -3.87 -2.69
CA TYR A 152 -12.81 -3.72 -1.89
C TYR A 152 -13.75 -2.63 -2.44
N ASN A 153 -13.39 -2.01 -3.56
CA ASN A 153 -14.09 -0.88 -4.15
C ASN A 153 -14.32 0.24 -3.12
N LEU A 154 -13.23 0.72 -2.53
CA LEU A 154 -13.17 1.78 -1.53
C LEU A 154 -12.36 2.98 -2.07
N PRO A 155 -12.57 4.19 -1.51
CA PRO A 155 -11.71 5.32 -1.82
C PRO A 155 -10.24 5.02 -1.50
N LYS A 156 -9.35 5.48 -2.37
CA LYS A 156 -7.90 5.42 -2.14
C LYS A 156 -7.50 6.31 -0.96
N VAL A 157 -6.34 6.04 -0.36
CA VAL A 157 -5.82 6.76 0.82
C VAL A 157 -5.92 8.29 0.66
N SER A 158 -5.54 8.84 -0.49
CA SER A 158 -5.58 10.30 -0.72
C SER A 158 -6.97 10.87 -1.00
N ALA A 159 -7.95 10.02 -1.33
CA ALA A 159 -9.33 10.42 -1.60
C ALA A 159 -10.25 10.17 -0.39
N MET A 160 -9.79 9.40 0.60
CA MET A 160 -10.54 9.03 1.80
C MET A 160 -10.96 10.24 2.66
N ILE A 161 -10.29 11.38 2.51
CA ILE A 161 -10.61 12.65 3.19
C ILE A 161 -11.98 13.21 2.74
N TYR A 162 -12.44 12.83 1.55
CA TYR A 162 -13.66 13.36 0.93
C TYR A 162 -14.84 12.37 0.95
N GLY A 163 -14.68 11.21 1.61
CA GLY A 163 -15.62 10.08 1.55
C GLY A 163 -16.19 9.67 2.90
#